data_AF-A0A922LX66-F1
#
_entry.id   AF-A0A922LX66-F1
#
_cell.length_a   1.000
_cell.length_b   1.000
_cell.length_c   1.000
_cell.angle_alpha   90.00
_cell.angle_beta   90.00
_cell.angle_gamma   90.00
#
_symmetry.space_group_name_H-M   'P 1'
#
loop_
_entity.id
_entity.type
_entity.pdbx_description
1 polymer ?
#
loop_
_entity_poly.entity_id
_entity_poly.type
_entity_poly.pdbx_seq_one_letter_code
_entity_poly.pdbx_strand_id
1 'polypeptide(L)'
;MLGFIATVFVAYSSTSYILLRRPIIFLRRKRLPFEASHISHRGGSGEQIENTLEAFSSSLLVGTNMFETDCHITKDNQVVVFHDNTLDRSTGVSGLVKEFSYEDLPRYLRVIEVQFTPGSFCIAESPSSYKIPRLEDLFNKFPNTPINIDIKVNDNLLINEVARLTETYNREHITVWGSMNSKVSKKCELRNKNILTFAPISYVIWIMTCYVVGLLPFIPIKYDCFEIPLVSVIRSNEFARRRHWDRFLPHTVLLLSDL
;
A
#
# COMPACT_ATOMS: atom_id res chain seq x y z
N MET A 1 -9.33 -37.10 -31.67
CA MET A 1 -9.57 -35.80 -30.99
C MET A 1 -9.46 -35.92 -29.46
N LEU A 2 -10.21 -36.82 -28.80
CA LEU A 2 -10.14 -36.99 -27.33
C LEU A 2 -8.74 -37.34 -26.77
N GLY A 3 -8.01 -38.26 -27.40
CA GLY A 3 -6.67 -38.66 -26.92
C GLY A 3 -5.63 -37.54 -26.95
N PHE A 4 -5.72 -36.64 -27.93
CA PHE A 4 -4.86 -35.45 -28.01
C PHE A 4 -5.17 -34.47 -26.88
N ILE A 5 -6.46 -34.20 -26.62
CA ILE A 5 -6.90 -33.32 -25.54
C ILE A 5 -6.45 -33.86 -24.17
N ALA A 6 -6.61 -35.16 -23.94
CA ALA A 6 -6.18 -35.80 -22.69
C ALA A 6 -4.66 -35.68 -22.47
N THR A 7 -3.87 -35.87 -23.53
CA THR A 7 -2.41 -35.75 -23.47
C THR A 7 -1.98 -34.32 -23.13
N VAL A 8 -2.58 -33.32 -23.79
CA VAL A 8 -2.31 -31.90 -23.50
C VAL A 8 -2.69 -31.54 -22.07
N PHE A 9 -3.84 -32.02 -21.58
CA PHE A 9 -4.28 -31.76 -20.20
C PHE A 9 -3.36 -32.38 -19.14
N VAL A 10 -2.89 -33.62 -19.35
CA VAL A 10 -1.95 -34.28 -18.43
C VAL A 10 -0.60 -33.59 -18.44
N ALA A 11 -0.09 -33.22 -19.61
CA ALA A 11 1.16 -32.48 -19.73
C ALA A 11 1.07 -31.11 -19.05
N TYR A 12 -0.03 -30.39 -19.27
CA TYR A 12 -0.32 -29.12 -18.61
C TYR A 12 -0.37 -29.27 -17.09
N SER A 13 -1.21 -30.18 -16.59
CA SER A 13 -1.42 -30.37 -15.15
C SER A 13 -0.12 -30.76 -14.44
N SER A 14 0.68 -31.65 -15.05
CA SER A 14 1.96 -32.09 -14.51
C SER A 14 2.98 -30.94 -14.49
N THR A 15 3.08 -30.18 -15.58
CA THR A 15 4.00 -29.03 -15.67
C THR A 15 3.60 -27.94 -14.69
N SER A 16 2.33 -27.56 -14.66
CA SER A 16 1.78 -26.57 -13.72
C SER A 16 2.02 -26.98 -12.27
N TYR A 17 1.76 -28.25 -11.91
CA TYR A 17 2.03 -28.78 -10.57
C TYR A 17 3.50 -28.68 -10.18
N ILE A 18 4.42 -29.08 -11.08
CA ILE A 18 5.87 -29.01 -10.83
C ILE A 18 6.30 -27.56 -10.62
N LEU A 19 5.81 -26.64 -11.45
CA LEU A 19 6.22 -25.23 -11.40
C LEU A 19 5.63 -24.49 -10.20
N LEU A 20 4.41 -24.77 -9.79
CA LEU A 20 3.85 -24.21 -8.55
C LEU A 20 4.58 -24.74 -7.30
N ARG A 21 5.07 -25.99 -7.33
CA ARG A 21 5.86 -26.57 -6.23
C ARG A 21 7.32 -26.14 -6.25
N ARG A 22 7.86 -25.78 -7.42
CA ARG A 22 9.25 -25.37 -7.63
C ARG A 22 9.33 -24.15 -8.55
N PRO A 23 8.83 -22.98 -8.12
CA PRO A 23 8.77 -21.78 -8.96
C PRO A 23 10.16 -21.27 -9.37
N ILE A 24 11.17 -21.55 -8.52
CA ILE A 24 12.57 -21.14 -8.72
C ILE A 24 13.20 -21.74 -10.01
N ILE A 25 12.58 -22.75 -10.63
CA ILE A 25 13.06 -23.33 -11.91
C ILE A 25 13.01 -22.30 -13.04
N PHE A 26 11.99 -21.42 -13.06
CA PHE A 26 11.82 -20.40 -14.10
C PHE A 26 11.67 -18.98 -13.57
N LEU A 27 11.23 -18.82 -12.33
CA LEU A 27 10.98 -17.51 -11.73
C LEU A 27 12.15 -17.12 -10.83
N ARG A 28 12.89 -16.11 -11.27
CA ARG A 28 13.98 -15.52 -10.49
C ARG A 28 13.36 -14.59 -9.46
N ARG A 29 13.58 -14.88 -8.18
CA ARG A 29 13.13 -14.02 -7.08
C ARG A 29 13.65 -12.59 -7.28
N LYS A 30 12.73 -11.64 -7.33
CA LYS A 30 13.08 -10.21 -7.31
C LYS A 30 13.54 -9.86 -5.90
N ARG A 31 14.76 -9.37 -5.76
CA ARG A 31 15.28 -8.87 -4.49
C ARG A 31 15.05 -7.37 -4.46
N LEU A 32 14.23 -6.91 -3.53
CA LEU A 32 14.16 -5.49 -3.22
C LEU A 32 15.43 -5.06 -2.47
N PRO A 33 15.79 -3.77 -2.53
CA PRO A 33 16.94 -3.24 -1.82
C PRO A 33 16.69 -3.05 -0.32
N PHE A 34 15.49 -3.37 0.16
CA PHE A 34 15.09 -3.30 1.57
C PHE A 34 14.29 -4.53 2.00
N GLU A 35 14.25 -4.77 3.30
CA GLU A 35 13.37 -5.76 3.93
C GLU A 35 12.04 -5.10 4.33
N ALA A 36 10.93 -5.78 4.08
CA ALA A 36 9.58 -5.28 4.38
C ALA A 36 8.69 -6.40 4.90
N SER A 37 9.08 -7.03 6.01
CA SER A 37 8.29 -8.10 6.64
C SER A 37 7.07 -7.56 7.38
N HIS A 38 7.23 -6.40 8.03
CA HIS A 38 6.17 -5.67 8.72
C HIS A 38 5.96 -4.31 8.08
N ILE A 39 4.71 -4.06 7.67
CA ILE A 39 4.29 -2.82 7.01
C ILE A 39 3.16 -2.19 7.80
N SER A 40 3.36 -0.95 8.24
CA SER A 40 2.37 -0.23 9.03
C SER A 40 1.42 0.54 8.11
N HIS A 41 0.22 0.00 7.94
CA HIS A 41 -0.86 0.59 7.14
C HIS A 41 -1.25 1.97 7.70
N ARG A 42 -1.14 2.98 6.86
CA ARG A 42 -1.29 4.42 7.20
C ARG A 42 -0.45 4.83 8.40
N GLY A 43 0.74 4.26 8.53
CA GLY A 43 1.66 4.53 9.64
C GLY A 43 1.31 3.88 10.98
N GLY A 44 0.31 2.99 11.07
CA GLY A 44 -0.13 2.38 12.33
C GLY A 44 -1.50 2.87 12.77
N SER A 45 -2.45 2.82 11.85
CA SER A 45 -3.82 3.33 12.01
C SER A 45 -4.70 2.61 13.03
N GLY A 46 -4.22 1.53 13.65
CA GLY A 46 -4.90 0.87 14.77
C GLY A 46 -4.43 1.38 16.14
N GLU A 47 -3.21 1.89 16.21
CA GLU A 47 -2.53 2.29 17.44
C GLU A 47 -2.55 3.81 17.64
N GLN A 48 -2.49 4.57 16.55
CA GLN A 48 -2.44 6.03 16.54
C GLN A 48 -3.30 6.59 15.40
N ILE A 49 -3.55 7.91 15.42
CA ILE A 49 -4.27 8.56 14.33
C ILE A 49 -3.52 8.35 13.00
N GLU A 50 -4.21 7.76 12.03
CA GLU A 50 -3.67 7.38 10.72
C GLU A 50 -2.98 8.55 10.00
N ASN A 51 -1.94 8.24 9.21
CA ASN A 51 -1.26 9.20 8.35
C ASN A 51 -0.71 10.44 9.09
N THR A 52 -0.35 10.31 10.37
CA THR A 52 0.33 11.35 11.17
C THR A 52 1.79 11.02 11.40
N LEU A 53 2.66 12.03 11.54
CA LEU A 53 4.08 11.82 11.83
C LEU A 53 4.32 11.07 13.15
N GLU A 54 3.38 11.17 14.09
CA GLU A 54 3.37 10.45 15.36
C GLU A 54 3.06 8.97 15.16
N ALA A 55 2.07 8.62 14.33
CA ALA A 55 1.80 7.22 13.99
C ALA A 55 3.04 6.57 13.34
N PHE A 56 3.64 7.22 12.34
CA PHE A 56 4.88 6.74 11.72
C PHE A 56 6.04 6.60 12.73
N SER A 57 6.16 7.52 13.69
CA SER A 57 7.19 7.41 14.74
C SER A 57 6.93 6.23 15.67
N SER A 58 5.67 6.06 16.09
CA SER A 58 5.25 4.96 16.97
C SER A 58 5.47 3.61 16.30
N SER A 59 5.10 3.46 15.04
CA SER A 59 5.29 2.20 14.31
C SER A 59 6.77 1.81 14.14
N LEU A 60 7.68 2.78 13.99
CA LEU A 60 9.12 2.49 14.02
C LEU A 60 9.60 2.00 15.39
N LEU A 61 9.08 2.55 16.49
CA LEU A 61 9.42 2.09 17.84
C LEU A 61 8.98 0.63 18.07
N VAL A 62 7.89 0.21 17.43
CA VAL A 62 7.38 -1.17 17.47
C VAL A 62 8.10 -2.10 16.47
N GLY A 63 9.06 -1.57 15.69
CA GLY A 63 9.89 -2.36 14.78
C GLY A 63 9.29 -2.59 13.41
N THR A 64 8.43 -1.69 12.92
CA THR A 64 7.98 -1.73 11.52
C THR A 64 9.17 -1.58 10.56
N ASN A 65 9.10 -2.26 9.42
CA ASN A 65 10.17 -2.18 8.41
C ASN A 65 9.83 -1.18 7.30
N MET A 66 8.54 -0.94 7.06
CA MET A 66 8.06 -0.12 5.96
C MET A 66 6.77 0.58 6.36
N PHE A 67 6.58 1.80 5.86
CA PHE A 67 5.32 2.50 5.98
C PHE A 67 4.47 2.27 4.75
N GLU A 68 3.16 2.21 4.93
CA GLU A 68 2.20 2.43 3.85
C GLU A 68 1.43 3.72 4.13
N THR A 69 1.16 4.48 3.08
CA THR A 69 0.52 5.78 3.16
C THR A 69 -0.18 6.14 1.86
N ASP A 70 -1.05 7.13 1.96
CA ASP A 70 -1.93 7.59 0.89
C ASP A 70 -1.63 9.05 0.59
N CYS A 71 -1.58 9.43 -0.68
CA CYS A 71 -1.29 10.81 -1.07
C CYS A 71 -2.45 11.50 -1.78
N HIS A 72 -2.64 12.77 -1.45
CA HIS A 72 -3.46 13.75 -2.15
C HIS A 72 -2.67 15.02 -2.41
N ILE A 73 -3.25 15.94 -3.18
CA ILE A 73 -2.66 17.24 -3.47
C ILE A 73 -3.63 18.35 -3.07
N THR A 74 -3.08 19.41 -2.46
CA THR A 74 -3.83 20.61 -2.07
C THR A 74 -3.99 21.58 -3.26
N LYS A 75 -4.79 22.63 -3.06
CA LYS A 75 -5.03 23.70 -4.04
C LYS A 75 -3.73 24.43 -4.44
N ASP A 76 -2.80 24.55 -3.51
CA ASP A 76 -1.47 25.17 -3.67
C ASP A 76 -0.36 24.13 -3.94
N ASN A 77 -0.75 22.99 -4.52
CA ASN A 77 0.12 21.95 -5.06
C ASN A 77 1.05 21.27 -4.03
N GLN A 78 0.70 21.29 -2.74
CA GLN A 78 1.42 20.56 -1.71
C GLN A 78 0.91 19.12 -1.67
N VAL A 79 1.82 18.15 -1.74
CA VAL A 79 1.47 16.74 -1.57
C VAL A 79 1.32 16.44 -0.09
N VAL A 80 0.13 15.99 0.30
CA VAL A 80 -0.22 15.65 1.67
C VAL A 80 -0.50 14.17 1.83
N VAL A 81 -0.22 13.68 3.02
CA VAL A 81 -0.40 12.29 3.42
C VAL A 81 -1.76 12.16 4.11
N PHE A 82 -2.73 11.58 3.41
CA PHE A 82 -4.13 11.50 3.85
C PHE A 82 -4.89 10.41 3.08
N HIS A 83 -5.79 9.65 3.73
CA HIS A 83 -6.43 8.51 3.08
C HIS A 83 -7.63 8.89 2.20
N ASP A 84 -8.61 9.59 2.78
CA ASP A 84 -9.91 9.78 2.13
C ASP A 84 -9.86 10.86 1.05
N ASN A 85 -10.78 10.79 0.07
CA ASN A 85 -10.92 11.87 -0.89
C ASN A 85 -11.49 13.16 -0.26
N THR A 86 -12.31 13.01 0.79
CA THR A 86 -12.94 14.11 1.51
C THR A 86 -12.43 14.21 2.95
N LEU A 87 -12.50 15.41 3.52
CA LEU A 87 -12.00 15.72 4.86
C LEU A 87 -12.97 15.33 5.98
N ASP A 88 -14.23 15.00 5.65
CA ASP A 88 -15.36 14.90 6.58
C ASP A 88 -15.11 13.93 7.74
N ARG A 89 -14.72 12.69 7.44
CA ARG A 89 -14.59 11.63 8.46
C ARG A 89 -13.52 11.97 9.49
N SER A 90 -12.40 12.48 9.01
CA SER A 90 -11.18 12.60 9.79
C SER A 90 -11.05 13.95 10.48
N THR A 91 -11.73 14.99 9.97
CA THR A 91 -11.57 16.37 10.45
C THR A 91 -12.89 17.04 10.82
N GLY A 92 -14.03 16.48 10.42
CA GLY A 92 -15.35 17.09 10.61
C GLY A 92 -15.67 18.24 9.65
N VAL A 93 -14.75 18.59 8.74
CA VAL A 93 -14.94 19.62 7.72
C VAL A 93 -15.26 18.97 6.39
N SER A 94 -16.33 19.40 5.74
CA SER A 94 -16.69 18.93 4.41
C SER A 94 -15.85 19.57 3.31
N GLY A 95 -15.48 18.77 2.31
CA GLY A 95 -14.75 19.22 1.13
C GLY A 95 -13.63 18.27 0.73
N LEU A 96 -13.09 18.48 -0.46
CA LEU A 96 -11.98 17.71 -1.01
C LEU A 96 -10.64 18.35 -0.61
N VAL A 97 -9.60 17.55 -0.41
CA VAL A 97 -8.25 18.05 -0.09
C VAL A 97 -7.78 19.12 -1.09
N LYS A 98 -8.05 18.92 -2.39
CA LYS A 98 -7.67 19.83 -3.47
C LYS A 98 -8.37 21.20 -3.46
N GLU A 99 -9.37 21.40 -2.60
CA GLU A 99 -10.11 22.66 -2.49
C GLU A 99 -9.45 23.63 -1.49
N PHE A 100 -8.54 23.14 -0.64
CA PHE A 100 -7.88 23.90 0.42
C PHE A 100 -6.40 24.11 0.10
N SER A 101 -5.85 25.27 0.48
CA SER A 101 -4.40 25.45 0.54
C SER A 101 -3.85 24.67 1.74
N TYR A 102 -2.57 24.32 1.76
CA TYR A 102 -2.01 23.51 2.84
C TYR A 102 -2.18 24.14 4.23
N GLU A 103 -1.95 25.45 4.35
CA GLU A 103 -2.11 26.17 5.62
C GLU A 103 -3.58 26.28 6.07
N ASP A 104 -4.52 26.12 5.14
CA ASP A 104 -5.97 26.15 5.41
C ASP A 104 -6.54 24.75 5.71
N LEU A 105 -5.72 23.69 5.63
CA LEU A 105 -6.19 22.34 5.89
C LEU A 105 -6.63 22.20 7.35
N PRO A 106 -7.79 21.58 7.59
CA PRO A 106 -8.23 21.32 8.95
C PRO A 106 -7.35 20.28 9.62
N ARG A 107 -7.43 20.29 10.95
CA ARG A 107 -6.77 19.30 11.78
C ARG A 107 -7.63 18.04 11.90
N TYR A 108 -6.98 16.91 12.12
CA TYR A 108 -7.65 15.68 12.54
C TYR A 108 -8.47 15.89 13.82
N LEU A 109 -9.60 15.20 13.89
CA LEU A 109 -10.37 15.04 15.11
C LEU A 109 -9.54 14.30 16.17
N ARG A 110 -9.81 14.59 17.45
CA ARG A 110 -9.13 13.92 18.55
C ARG A 110 -9.42 12.42 18.60
N VAL A 111 -10.61 12.02 18.16
CA VAL A 111 -11.06 10.64 18.15
C VAL A 111 -11.53 10.31 16.75
N ILE A 112 -10.96 9.26 16.16
CA ILE A 112 -11.29 8.82 14.80
C ILE A 112 -11.52 7.31 14.82
N GLU A 113 -12.53 6.85 14.08
CA GLU A 113 -12.83 5.43 13.94
C GLU A 113 -11.80 4.72 13.05
N VAL A 114 -11.37 3.54 13.49
CA VAL A 114 -10.45 2.66 12.77
C VAL A 114 -11.21 1.92 11.66
N GLN A 115 -10.93 2.26 10.40
CA GLN A 115 -11.75 1.80 9.27
C GLN A 115 -11.81 0.29 9.09
N PHE A 116 -10.74 -0.44 9.44
CA PHE A 116 -10.68 -1.90 9.31
C PHE A 116 -11.18 -2.63 10.57
N THR A 117 -11.59 -1.93 11.62
CA THR A 117 -12.20 -2.52 12.82
C THR A 117 -13.35 -1.63 13.31
N PRO A 118 -14.51 -1.69 12.64
CA PRO A 118 -15.67 -0.86 12.99
C PRO A 118 -16.01 -0.92 14.48
N GLY A 119 -16.30 0.25 15.07
CA GLY A 119 -16.52 0.40 16.51
C GLY A 119 -15.25 0.49 17.37
N SER A 120 -14.07 0.42 16.77
CA SER A 120 -12.80 0.75 17.44
C SER A 120 -12.37 2.18 17.07
N PHE A 121 -11.77 2.87 18.03
CA PHE A 121 -11.38 4.27 17.87
C PHE A 121 -9.93 4.48 18.30
N CYS A 122 -9.22 5.30 17.54
CA CYS A 122 -7.92 5.85 17.95
C CYS A 122 -8.13 7.22 18.58
N ILE A 123 -7.32 7.52 19.59
CA ILE A 123 -7.34 8.80 20.29
C ILE A 123 -5.97 9.42 20.12
N ALA A 124 -5.91 10.65 19.61
CA ALA A 124 -4.63 11.34 19.50
C ALA A 124 -4.10 11.72 20.89
N GLU A 125 -2.84 11.38 21.14
CA GLU A 125 -2.18 11.60 22.42
C GLU A 125 -1.64 13.03 22.58
N SER A 126 -1.31 13.70 21.46
CA SER A 126 -0.65 15.00 21.44
C SER A 126 -1.33 15.98 20.48
N PRO A 127 -1.27 17.31 20.74
CA PRO A 127 -1.67 18.35 19.80
C PRO A 127 -0.99 18.30 18.42
N SER A 128 0.22 17.73 18.35
CA SER A 128 0.99 17.58 17.12
C SER A 128 0.40 16.49 16.20
N SER A 129 -0.22 15.45 16.78
CA SER A 129 -0.95 14.37 16.08
C SER A 129 -2.19 14.83 15.34
N TYR A 130 -2.55 16.12 15.43
CA TYR A 130 -3.72 16.65 14.77
C TYR A 130 -3.42 17.21 13.37
N LYS A 131 -2.15 17.39 12.96
CA LYS A 131 -1.84 18.01 11.66
C LYS A 131 -1.77 16.97 10.56
N ILE A 132 -2.39 17.25 9.41
CA ILE A 132 -2.16 16.48 8.17
C ILE A 132 -0.73 16.81 7.67
N PRO A 133 0.18 15.84 7.61
CA PRO A 133 1.56 16.10 7.21
C PRO A 133 1.71 16.20 5.69
N ARG A 134 2.73 16.92 5.23
CA ARG A 134 3.16 16.83 3.83
C ARG A 134 3.99 15.56 3.65
N LEU A 135 3.98 15.04 2.43
CA LEU A 135 4.88 13.94 2.06
C LEU A 135 6.35 14.34 2.26
N GLU A 136 6.67 15.61 2.01
CA GLU A 136 7.99 16.17 2.28
C GLU A 136 8.40 16.10 3.76
N ASP A 137 7.48 16.39 4.68
CA ASP A 137 7.74 16.31 6.12
C ASP A 137 8.01 14.84 6.53
N LEU A 138 7.30 13.90 5.90
CA LEU A 138 7.49 12.46 6.10
C LEU A 138 8.88 12.00 5.60
N PHE A 139 9.27 12.42 4.39
CA PHE A 139 10.58 12.09 3.82
C PHE A 139 11.73 12.67 4.63
N ASN A 140 11.61 13.91 5.10
CA ASN A 140 12.61 14.56 5.95
C ASN A 140 12.77 13.85 7.29
N LYS A 141 11.66 13.45 7.92
CA LYS A 141 11.69 12.80 9.23
C LYS A 141 12.19 11.35 9.15
N PHE A 142 11.92 10.65 8.05
CA PHE A 142 12.25 9.23 7.88
C PHE A 142 13.05 8.97 6.58
N PRO A 143 14.28 9.51 6.47
CA PRO A 143 15.05 9.48 5.23
C PRO A 143 15.49 8.08 4.80
N ASN A 144 15.54 7.12 5.73
CA ASN A 144 16.04 5.76 5.48
C ASN A 144 14.95 4.68 5.59
N THR A 145 13.71 5.04 5.92
CA THR A 145 12.62 4.07 6.06
C THR A 145 11.94 3.87 4.70
N PRO A 146 11.78 2.64 4.20
CA PRO A 146 10.99 2.37 3.00
C PRO A 146 9.53 2.82 3.13
N ILE A 147 8.95 3.33 2.05
CA ILE A 147 7.56 3.84 2.04
C ILE A 147 6.83 3.33 0.81
N ASN A 148 5.60 2.84 1.02
CA ASN A 148 4.65 2.50 -0.01
C ASN A 148 3.62 3.62 -0.13
N ILE A 149 3.47 4.21 -1.31
CA ILE A 149 2.62 5.38 -1.56
C ILE A 149 1.48 4.99 -2.50
N ASP A 150 0.24 4.98 -1.99
CA ASP A 150 -0.97 4.85 -2.81
C ASP A 150 -1.46 6.21 -3.31
N ILE A 151 -1.51 6.37 -4.63
CA ILE A 151 -2.11 7.50 -5.31
C ILE A 151 -3.62 7.26 -5.44
N LYS A 152 -4.39 7.87 -4.54
CA LYS A 152 -5.85 7.66 -4.44
C LYS A 152 -6.66 8.25 -5.58
N VAL A 153 -6.17 9.34 -6.17
CA VAL A 153 -6.92 10.12 -7.17
C VAL A 153 -6.23 10.11 -8.53
N ASN A 154 -7.05 10.10 -9.59
CA ASN A 154 -6.55 10.16 -10.96
C ASN A 154 -6.17 11.60 -11.35
N ASP A 155 -5.08 12.09 -10.79
CA ASP A 155 -4.58 13.45 -10.97
C ASP A 155 -3.13 13.43 -11.48
N ASN A 156 -2.88 14.03 -12.64
CA ASN A 156 -1.54 14.06 -13.23
C ASN A 156 -0.58 14.95 -12.43
N LEU A 157 -1.10 16.02 -11.80
CA LEU A 157 -0.28 16.92 -11.00
C LEU A 157 0.22 16.21 -9.74
N LEU A 158 -0.66 15.50 -9.05
CA LEU A 158 -0.28 14.67 -7.91
C LEU A 158 0.79 13.64 -8.28
N ILE A 159 0.59 12.90 -9.37
CA ILE A 159 1.56 11.89 -9.84
C ILE A 159 2.92 12.55 -10.14
N ASN A 160 2.91 13.71 -10.79
CA ASN A 160 4.14 14.44 -11.12
C ASN A 160 4.86 14.96 -9.87
N GLU A 161 4.13 15.50 -8.90
CA GLU A 161 4.72 16.03 -7.67
C GLU A 161 5.24 14.92 -6.75
N VAL A 162 4.53 13.79 -6.63
CA VAL A 162 5.04 12.63 -5.88
C VAL A 162 6.31 12.07 -6.51
N ALA A 163 6.35 11.96 -7.85
CA ALA A 163 7.55 11.56 -8.57
C ALA A 163 8.70 12.55 -8.33
N ARG A 164 8.44 13.84 -8.49
CA ARG A 164 9.43 14.91 -8.26
C ARG A 164 9.97 14.89 -6.84
N LEU A 165 9.13 14.74 -5.83
CA LEU A 165 9.57 14.63 -4.43
C LEU A 165 10.41 13.37 -4.21
N THR A 166 10.00 12.23 -4.78
CA THR A 166 10.78 10.97 -4.68
C THR A 166 12.17 11.11 -5.31
N GLU A 167 12.25 11.75 -6.48
CA GLU A 167 13.50 12.08 -7.18
C GLU A 167 14.36 13.07 -6.37
N THR A 168 13.76 14.16 -5.89
CA THR A 168 14.44 15.24 -5.13
C THR A 168 15.08 14.71 -3.85
N TYR A 169 14.39 13.81 -3.15
CA TYR A 169 14.88 13.19 -1.92
C TYR A 169 15.78 11.96 -2.16
N ASN A 170 16.04 11.60 -3.42
CA ASN A 170 16.84 10.43 -3.83
C ASN A 170 16.31 9.10 -3.26
N ARG A 171 15.00 8.90 -3.31
CA ARG A 171 14.31 7.76 -2.66
C ARG A 171 13.76 6.71 -3.62
N GLU A 172 14.02 6.82 -4.93
CA GLU A 172 13.47 5.90 -5.94
C GLU A 172 13.71 4.41 -5.61
N HIS A 173 14.84 4.11 -4.96
CA HIS A 173 15.23 2.75 -4.57
C HIS A 173 14.51 2.23 -3.30
N ILE A 174 13.98 3.10 -2.43
CA ILE A 174 13.30 2.71 -1.18
C ILE A 174 11.81 3.11 -1.15
N THR A 175 11.30 3.64 -2.26
CA THR A 175 9.89 3.99 -2.42
C THR A 175 9.22 3.00 -3.35
N VAL A 176 8.09 2.46 -2.90
CA VAL A 176 7.11 1.79 -3.75
C VAL A 176 5.96 2.76 -3.97
N TRP A 177 5.43 2.84 -5.18
CA TRP A 177 4.27 3.67 -5.45
C TRP A 177 3.32 3.01 -6.43
N GLY A 178 2.09 3.51 -6.50
CA GLY A 178 1.12 2.97 -7.43
C GLY A 178 -0.28 3.44 -7.13
N SER A 179 -1.23 2.66 -7.60
CA SER A 179 -2.63 2.84 -7.27
C SER A 179 -3.38 1.55 -7.51
N MET A 180 -4.37 1.28 -6.67
CA MET A 180 -5.31 0.19 -6.91
C MET A 180 -6.11 0.38 -8.21
N ASN A 181 -6.20 1.61 -8.71
CA ASN A 181 -6.80 1.91 -10.01
C ASN A 181 -5.82 1.70 -11.16
N SER A 182 -6.15 0.81 -12.11
CA SER A 182 -5.25 0.48 -13.24
C SER A 182 -4.89 1.67 -14.14
N LYS A 183 -5.79 2.66 -14.29
CA LYS A 183 -5.49 3.85 -15.09
C LYS A 183 -4.44 4.72 -14.41
N VAL A 184 -4.53 4.87 -13.09
CA VAL A 184 -3.58 5.65 -12.28
C VAL A 184 -2.25 4.92 -12.17
N SER A 185 -2.26 3.61 -11.87
CA SER A 185 -1.06 2.78 -11.85
C SER A 185 -0.27 2.85 -13.16
N LYS A 186 -0.94 2.79 -14.32
CA LYS A 186 -0.29 2.96 -15.63
C LYS A 186 0.34 4.36 -15.80
N LYS A 187 -0.29 5.41 -15.29
CA LYS A 187 0.27 6.77 -15.34
C LYS A 187 1.52 6.89 -14.46
N CYS A 188 1.52 6.29 -13.27
CA CYS A 188 2.70 6.23 -12.40
C CYS A 188 3.87 5.54 -13.12
N GLU A 189 3.65 4.34 -13.66
CA GLU A 189 4.67 3.58 -14.42
C GLU A 189 5.24 4.38 -15.61
N LEU A 190 4.38 5.11 -16.33
CA LEU A 190 4.81 5.95 -17.44
C LEU A 190 5.59 7.19 -17.00
N ARG A 191 5.30 7.74 -15.82
CA ARG A 191 5.96 8.95 -15.29
C ARG A 191 7.36 8.67 -14.78
N ASN A 192 7.57 7.58 -14.05
CA ASN A 192 8.91 7.20 -13.58
C ASN A 192 9.01 5.67 -13.46
N LYS A 193 9.91 5.07 -14.25
CA LYS A 193 10.17 3.62 -14.30
C LYS A 193 11.21 3.13 -13.28
N ASN A 194 11.91 4.04 -12.62
CA ASN A 194 12.94 3.72 -11.62
C ASN A 194 12.32 3.49 -10.23
N ILE A 195 11.16 4.10 -9.95
CA ILE A 195 10.42 3.89 -8.71
C ILE A 195 9.72 2.53 -8.78
N LEU A 196 9.85 1.74 -7.72
CA LEU A 196 9.21 0.43 -7.60
C LEU A 196 7.69 0.58 -7.62
N THR A 197 6.98 -0.34 -8.26
CA THR A 197 5.53 -0.28 -8.49
C THR A 197 4.78 -1.43 -7.82
N PHE A 198 3.61 -1.15 -7.27
CA PHE A 198 2.66 -2.18 -6.86
C PHE A 198 1.53 -2.39 -7.88
N ALA A 199 1.03 -3.63 -7.95
CA ALA A 199 0.01 -4.03 -8.89
C ALA A 199 -1.38 -3.44 -8.57
N PRO A 200 -2.13 -2.95 -9.57
CA PRO A 200 -3.52 -2.55 -9.37
C PRO A 200 -4.41 -3.77 -9.12
N ILE A 201 -5.57 -3.57 -8.48
CA ILE A 201 -6.43 -4.67 -8.02
C ILE A 201 -6.88 -5.61 -9.16
N SER A 202 -7.12 -5.09 -10.36
CA SER A 202 -7.50 -5.91 -11.51
C SER A 202 -6.39 -6.88 -11.93
N TYR A 203 -5.13 -6.46 -11.81
CA TYR A 203 -3.98 -7.31 -12.08
C TYR A 203 -3.76 -8.33 -10.95
N VAL A 204 -3.99 -7.94 -9.69
CA VAL A 204 -3.99 -8.87 -8.55
C VAL A 204 -5.03 -9.98 -8.77
N ILE A 205 -6.26 -9.62 -9.14
CA ILE A 205 -7.34 -10.60 -9.44
C ILE A 205 -6.95 -11.51 -10.60
N TRP A 206 -6.34 -10.96 -11.66
CA TRP A 206 -5.85 -11.75 -12.79
C TRP A 206 -4.78 -12.75 -12.35
N ILE A 207 -3.74 -12.31 -11.63
CA ILE A 207 -2.67 -13.17 -11.10
C ILE A 207 -3.24 -14.26 -10.19
N MET A 208 -4.19 -13.92 -9.30
CA MET A 208 -4.87 -14.90 -8.44
C MET A 208 -5.70 -15.90 -9.25
N THR A 209 -6.36 -15.47 -10.32
CA THR A 209 -7.08 -16.37 -11.23
C THR A 209 -6.09 -17.34 -11.87
N CYS A 210 -4.99 -16.83 -12.40
CA CYS A 210 -3.93 -17.62 -13.01
C CYS A 210 -3.28 -18.60 -12.04
N TYR A 211 -3.13 -18.21 -10.78
CA TYR A 211 -2.69 -19.10 -9.70
C TYR A 211 -3.66 -20.27 -9.54
N VAL A 212 -4.96 -19.99 -9.37
CA VAL A 212 -6.00 -21.00 -9.14
C VAL A 212 -6.13 -21.96 -10.32
N VAL A 213 -6.03 -21.46 -11.56
CA VAL A 213 -6.13 -22.32 -12.76
C VAL A 213 -4.81 -22.99 -13.14
N GLY A 214 -3.69 -22.65 -12.49
CA GLY A 214 -2.36 -23.20 -12.76
C GLY A 214 -1.62 -22.57 -13.96
N LEU A 215 -2.09 -21.42 -14.48
CA LEU A 215 -1.47 -20.69 -15.59
C LEU A 215 -0.34 -19.77 -15.16
N LEU A 216 -0.24 -19.48 -13.87
CA LEU A 216 0.69 -18.48 -13.35
C LEU A 216 2.16 -18.70 -13.74
N PRO A 217 2.72 -19.92 -13.76
CA PRO A 217 4.10 -20.12 -14.15
C PRO A 217 4.44 -19.69 -15.59
N PHE A 218 3.42 -19.48 -16.43
CA PHE A 218 3.57 -19.10 -17.83
C PHE A 218 3.34 -17.60 -18.07
N ILE A 219 3.05 -16.83 -17.01
CA ILE A 219 2.69 -15.41 -17.13
C ILE A 219 3.82 -14.57 -16.54
N PRO A 220 4.40 -13.64 -17.31
CA PRO A 220 5.40 -12.73 -16.77
C PRO A 220 4.77 -11.77 -15.76
N ILE A 221 5.38 -11.69 -14.57
CA ILE A 221 4.99 -10.73 -13.55
C ILE A 221 5.55 -9.36 -13.91
N LYS A 222 4.64 -8.40 -14.07
CA LYS A 222 4.97 -7.04 -14.51
C LYS A 222 5.39 -6.11 -13.37
N TYR A 223 4.68 -6.18 -12.24
CA TYR A 223 4.86 -5.25 -11.11
C TYR A 223 5.88 -5.79 -10.12
N ASP A 224 6.52 -4.89 -9.36
CA ASP A 224 7.53 -5.23 -8.36
C ASP A 224 6.90 -5.86 -7.10
N CYS A 225 5.71 -5.39 -6.79
CA CYS A 225 5.03 -5.56 -5.52
C CYS A 225 3.53 -5.83 -5.71
N PHE A 226 2.88 -6.48 -4.75
CA PHE A 226 1.45 -6.74 -4.76
C PHE A 226 0.81 -6.39 -3.41
N GLU A 227 -0.27 -5.62 -3.44
CA GLU A 227 -1.13 -5.40 -2.28
C GLU A 227 -2.32 -6.37 -2.36
N ILE A 228 -2.26 -7.46 -1.58
CA ILE A 228 -3.30 -8.49 -1.62
C ILE A 228 -4.19 -8.37 -0.38
N PRO A 229 -5.49 -8.06 -0.54
CA PRO A 229 -6.41 -8.02 0.59
C PRO A 229 -6.60 -9.43 1.19
N LEU A 230 -6.32 -9.58 2.48
CA LEU A 230 -6.46 -10.85 3.19
C LEU A 230 -7.92 -11.09 3.60
N VAL A 231 -8.64 -11.89 2.80
CA VAL A 231 -10.07 -12.21 3.03
C VAL A 231 -10.33 -12.91 4.37
N SER A 232 -9.37 -13.68 4.89
CA SER A 232 -9.47 -14.35 6.19
C SER A 232 -9.55 -13.36 7.36
N VAL A 233 -8.80 -12.26 7.30
CA VAL A 233 -8.80 -11.19 8.30
C VAL A 233 -10.11 -10.39 8.24
N ILE A 234 -10.58 -10.10 7.03
CA ILE A 234 -11.87 -9.40 6.78
C ILE A 234 -13.05 -10.20 7.34
N ARG A 235 -12.98 -11.54 7.36
CA ARG A 235 -14.06 -12.41 7.86
C ARG A 235 -13.95 -12.77 9.34
N SER A 236 -12.78 -12.65 9.96
CA SER A 236 -12.62 -13.02 11.37
C SER A 236 -13.09 -11.90 12.30
N ASN A 237 -14.23 -12.11 12.96
CA ASN A 237 -14.68 -11.34 14.14
C ASN A 237 -13.72 -11.46 15.36
N GLU A 238 -12.55 -12.08 15.20
CA GLU A 238 -11.54 -12.24 16.25
C GLU A 238 -10.66 -11.00 16.43
N PHE A 239 -10.50 -10.15 15.40
CA PHE A 239 -9.66 -8.95 15.50
C PHE A 239 -10.25 -7.93 16.49
N ALA A 240 -11.58 -7.78 16.51
CA ALA A 240 -12.28 -6.92 17.48
C ALA A 240 -12.27 -7.46 18.93
N ARG A 241 -11.90 -8.73 19.15
CA ARG A 241 -12.03 -9.40 20.46
C ARG A 241 -10.70 -9.60 21.22
N ARG A 242 -9.55 -9.47 20.57
CA ARG A 242 -8.25 -9.74 21.22
C ARG A 242 -7.60 -8.44 21.73
N ARG A 243 -7.95 -8.03 22.96
CA ARG A 243 -7.34 -6.91 23.72
C ARG A 243 -6.01 -7.26 24.41
N HIS A 244 -5.40 -8.40 24.12
CA HIS A 244 -4.15 -8.79 24.74
C HIS A 244 -2.99 -8.60 23.77
N TRP A 245 -2.17 -7.60 24.09
CA TRP A 245 -0.81 -7.43 23.59
C TRP A 245 -0.03 -8.72 23.87
N ASP A 246 0.28 -9.45 22.81
CA ASP A 246 1.58 -10.09 22.54
C ASP A 246 1.43 -11.01 21.33
N ARG A 247 2.14 -10.64 20.26
CA ARG A 247 2.29 -11.34 18.97
C ARG A 247 1.05 -11.33 18.07
N PHE A 248 1.27 -10.86 16.85
CA PHE A 248 0.38 -10.82 15.68
C PHE A 248 -0.55 -9.60 15.55
N LEU A 249 -0.13 -8.64 14.71
CA LEU A 249 -0.94 -7.53 14.17
C LEU A 249 -0.46 -7.19 12.74
N PRO A 250 -1.29 -6.50 11.93
CA PRO A 250 -1.66 -6.91 10.58
C PRO A 250 -0.69 -6.40 9.53
N HIS A 251 -0.10 -7.33 8.77
CA HIS A 251 0.59 -6.97 7.56
C HIS A 251 -0.45 -6.78 6.45
N THR A 252 -0.60 -5.56 5.96
CA THR A 252 -0.72 -5.40 4.51
C THR A 252 0.51 -6.08 3.96
N VAL A 253 0.38 -7.34 3.55
CA VAL A 253 1.49 -8.04 2.92
C VAL A 253 1.61 -7.37 1.55
N LEU A 254 2.59 -6.47 1.42
CA LEU A 254 3.28 -6.35 0.15
C LEU A 254 3.83 -7.74 -0.11
N LEU A 255 3.09 -8.53 -0.88
CA LEU A 255 3.66 -9.71 -1.49
C LEU A 255 4.64 -9.14 -2.49
N LEU A 256 5.90 -9.02 -2.04
CA LEU A 256 7.05 -9.22 -2.91
C LEU A 256 6.68 -10.37 -3.82
N SER A 257 6.84 -10.18 -5.14
CA SER A 257 6.48 -11.15 -6.16
C SER A 257 7.04 -12.55 -5.83
N ASP A 258 6.28 -13.30 -5.04
CA ASP A 258 6.49 -14.68 -4.63
C ASP A 258 5.39 -15.49 -5.29
N LEU A 259 5.35 -15.37 -6.61
CA LEU A 259 4.84 -16.39 -7.50
C LEU A 259 5.81 -16.55 -8.66
#